data_AF-X1P833-F1
#
_entry.id   AF-X1P833-F1
#
_cell.length_a   1.000
_cell.length_b   1.000
_cell.length_c   1.000
_cell.angle_alpha   90.00
_cell.angle_beta   90.00
_cell.angle_gamma   90.00
#
_symmetry.space_group_name_H-M   'P 1'
#
loop_
_entity.id
_entity.type
_entity.pdbx_description
1 polymer ?
#
loop_
_entity_poly.entity_id
_entity_poly.type
_entity_poly.pdbx_seq_one_letter_code
_entity_poly.pdbx_strand_id
1 'polypeptide(L)' 'KIFEKAKRKAGIKKPATVHTLRHSFATHLLEAGTDIYRVQKLMGHTTPKTTTIYIHLRRQDLLKVVSPMDSLLGS' A
#
# COMPACT_ATOMS: atom_id res chain seq x y z
N LYS A 1 -18.62 2.17 20.40
CA LYS A 1 -18.23 2.30 18.97
C LYS A 1 -17.60 3.68 18.71
N ILE A 2 -16.32 3.86 19.05
CA ILE A 2 -15.59 5.15 18.91
C ILE A 2 -15.46 5.55 17.44
N PHE A 3 -15.10 4.59 16.58
CA PHE A 3 -14.95 4.81 15.14
C PHE A 3 -16.23 5.32 14.47
N GLU A 4 -17.40 4.70 14.70
CA GLU A 4 -18.67 5.18 14.13
C GLU A 4 -19.05 6.58 14.60
N LYS A 5 -18.76 6.92 15.85
CA LYS A 5 -18.97 8.28 16.38
C LYS A 5 -18.06 9.29 15.68
N ALA A 6 -16.78 8.94 15.49
CA ALA A 6 -15.83 9.78 14.77
C ALA A 6 -16.22 9.95 13.29
N LYS A 7 -16.58 8.86 12.61
CA LYS A 7 -17.06 8.85 11.22
C LYS A 7 -18.28 9.77 11.03
N ARG A 8 -19.26 9.66 11.93
CA ARG A 8 -20.45 10.53 11.93
C ARG A 8 -20.08 11.99 12.16
N LYS A 9 -19.21 12.28 13.14
CA LYS A 9 -18.72 13.64 13.40
C LYS A 9 -17.95 14.24 12.21
N ALA A 10 -17.20 13.42 11.49
CA ALA A 10 -16.47 13.83 10.28
C ALA A 10 -17.36 13.98 9.04
N GLY A 11 -18.68 13.73 9.13
CA GLY A 11 -19.60 13.85 7.99
C GLY A 11 -19.42 12.78 6.90
N ILE A 12 -18.70 11.69 7.18
CA ILE A 12 -18.42 10.64 6.19
C ILE A 12 -19.65 9.75 6.03
N LYS A 13 -20.39 9.96 4.94
CA LYS A 13 -21.59 9.19 4.58
C LYS A 13 -21.28 7.84 3.93
N LYS A 14 -20.08 7.67 3.36
CA LYS A 14 -19.66 6.44 2.67
C LYS A 14 -19.47 5.28 3.67
N PRO A 15 -19.67 4.02 3.24
CA PRO A 15 -19.24 2.86 4.02
C PRO A 15 -17.74 2.95 4.28
N ALA A 16 -17.35 2.96 5.55
CA ALA A 16 -15.97 3.02 5.98
C ALA A 16 -15.89 2.25 7.29
N THR A 17 -14.80 1.50 7.47
CA THR A 17 -14.48 0.74 8.68
C THR A 17 -13.05 1.03 9.12
N VAL A 18 -12.63 0.48 10.25
CA VAL A 18 -11.22 0.53 10.68
C VAL A 18 -10.29 -0.09 9.63
N HIS A 19 -10.76 -1.11 8.90
CA HIS A 19 -10.00 -1.72 7.80
C HIS A 19 -9.83 -0.74 6.63
N THR A 20 -10.83 0.10 6.34
CA THR A 20 -10.71 1.16 5.32
C THR A 20 -9.57 2.12 5.65
N LEU A 21 -9.47 2.57 6.91
CA LEU A 21 -8.36 3.43 7.35
C LEU A 21 -7.00 2.74 7.20
N ARG A 22 -6.92 1.46 7.57
CA ARG A 22 -5.71 0.64 7.42
C ARG A 22 -5.28 0.55 5.96
N HIS A 23 -6.22 0.35 5.03
CA HIS A 23 -5.93 0.32 3.59
C HIS A 23 -5.51 1.68 3.03
N SER A 24 -6.16 2.77 3.46
CA SER A 24 -5.76 4.13 3.06
C SER A 24 -4.35 4.47 3.53
N PHE A 25 -3.98 4.11 4.76
CA PHE A 25 -2.63 4.32 5.29
C PHE A 25 -1.57 3.61 4.45
N ALA A 26 -1.78 2.33 4.12
CA ALA A 26 -0.86 1.56 3.29
C ALA A 26 -0.71 2.15 1.88
N THR A 27 -1.83 2.55 1.27
CA THR A 27 -1.86 3.14 -0.06
C THR A 27 -1.05 4.42 -0.10
N HIS A 28 -1.27 5.34 0.87
CA HIS A 28 -0.51 6.58 0.95
C HIS A 28 0.99 6.37 1.17
N LEU A 29 1.39 5.38 1.98
CA LEU A 29 2.81 5.06 2.15
C LEU A 29 3.44 4.61 0.81
N LEU A 30 2.75 3.79 0.05
CA LEU A 30 3.23 3.30 -1.26
C LEU A 30 3.27 4.40 -2.32
N GLU A 31 2.25 5.26 -2.34
CA GLU A 31 2.22 6.46 -3.20
C GLU A 31 3.37 7.42 -2.86
N ALA A 32 3.73 7.54 -1.58
CA ALA A 32 4.89 8.30 -1.12
C ALA A 32 6.24 7.61 -1.42
N GLY A 33 6.25 6.49 -2.14
CA GLY A 33 7.47 5.77 -2.53
C GLY A 33 7.95 4.74 -1.50
N THR A 34 7.27 4.58 -0.36
CA THR A 34 7.68 3.65 0.70
C THR A 34 7.66 2.22 0.19
N ASP A 35 8.74 1.49 0.45
CA ASP A 35 8.86 0.08 0.06
C ASP A 35 7.80 -0.83 0.70
N ILE A 36 7.33 -1.82 -0.05
CA ILE A 36 6.25 -2.71 0.36
C ILE A 36 6.59 -3.53 1.62
N TYR A 37 7.87 -3.91 1.79
CA TYR A 37 8.33 -4.61 3.00
C TYR A 37 8.33 -3.67 4.21
N ARG A 38 8.67 -2.39 4.01
CA ARG A 38 8.57 -1.36 5.06
C ARG A 38 7.11 -1.10 5.46
N VAL A 39 6.21 -0.99 4.48
CA VAL A 39 4.76 -0.84 4.74
C VAL A 39 4.23 -2.04 5.53
N GLN A 40 4.59 -3.26 5.13
CA GLN A 40 4.18 -4.48 5.85
C GLN A 40 4.61 -4.46 7.33
N LYS A 41 5.84 -4.03 7.61
CA LYS A 41 6.39 -3.91 8.96
C LYS A 41 5.67 -2.84 9.77
N LEU A 42 5.40 -1.66 9.19
CA LEU A 42 4.67 -0.57 9.84
C LEU A 42 3.23 -0.93 10.18
N MET A 43 2.61 -1.80 9.40
CA MET A 43 1.22 -2.26 9.62
C MET A 43 1.10 -3.45 10.58
N GLY A 44 2.22 -3.99 11.05
CA GLY A 44 2.27 -5.13 11.97
C GLY A 44 1.67 -6.40 11.37
N HIS A 45 1.67 -6.55 10.05
CA HIS A 45 1.13 -7.73 9.38
C HIS A 45 2.11 -8.91 9.53
N THR A 46 1.77 -9.88 10.37
CA THR A 46 2.49 -11.16 10.51
C THR A 46 2.33 -12.06 9.28
N THR A 47 1.34 -11.83 8.43
CA THR A 47 1.08 -12.66 7.24
C THR A 47 1.16 -11.82 5.95
N PRO A 48 1.95 -12.23 4.94
CA PRO A 48 2.11 -11.51 3.66
C PRO A 48 0.81 -11.35 2.83
N LYS A 49 -0.22 -12.16 3.12
CA LYS A 49 -1.46 -12.27 2.32
C LYS A 49 -2.27 -10.97 2.25
N THR A 50 -2.18 -10.10 3.28
CA THR A 50 -2.85 -8.78 3.32
C THR A 50 -2.02 -7.66 2.67
N THR A 51 -0.77 -7.95 2.28
CA THR A 51 0.15 -7.00 1.65
C THR A 51 0.20 -7.22 0.13
N THR A 52 -0.04 -8.44 -0.34
CA THR A 52 -0.10 -8.79 -1.78
C THR A 52 -1.11 -7.93 -2.55
N ILE A 53 -2.23 -7.55 -1.91
CA ILE A 53 -3.21 -6.64 -2.52
C ILE A 53 -2.59 -5.29 -2.90
N TYR A 54 -1.52 -4.84 -2.27
CA TYR A 54 -0.91 -3.55 -2.61
C TYR A 54 0.16 -3.63 -3.70
N ILE A 55 0.56 -4.84 -4.13
CA ILE A 55 1.54 -5.01 -5.21
C ILE A 55 1.04 -4.35 -6.50
N HIS A 56 -0.28 -4.36 -6.76
CA HIS A 56 -0.83 -3.70 -7.94
C HIS A 56 -0.57 -2.18 -7.96
N LEU A 57 -0.40 -1.54 -6.79
CA LEU A 57 -0.10 -0.11 -6.69
C LEU A 57 1.37 0.19 -7.07
N ARG A 58 2.25 -0.80 -7.01
CA ARG A 58 3.68 -0.68 -7.36
C ARG A 58 3.99 -1.05 -8.82
N ARG A 59 3.00 -1.50 -9.61
CA ARG A 59 3.24 -1.99 -10.98
C ARG A 59 3.85 -0.96 -11.95
N GLN A 60 3.95 0.31 -11.57
CA GLN A 60 4.66 1.32 -12.37
C GLN A 60 6.20 1.19 -12.32
N ASP A 61 6.79 0.54 -11.32
CA ASP A 61 8.25 0.40 -11.21
C ASP A 61 8.82 -0.86 -11.90
N LEU A 62 8.01 -1.92 -12.07
CA LEU A 62 8.48 -3.18 -12.69
C LEU A 62 8.81 -3.04 -14.18
N LEU A 63 8.24 -2.06 -14.87
CA LEU A 63 8.54 -1.76 -16.28
C LEU A 63 9.87 -1.00 -16.47
N LYS A 64 10.52 -0.58 -15.37
CA LYS A 64 11.84 0.07 -15.40
C LYS A 64 12.98 -0.87 -14.99
N VAL A 65 12.71 -2.15 -14.78
CA VAL A 65 13.74 -3.13 -14.49
C VAL A 65 14.50 -3.42 -15.78
N VAL A 66 15.65 -2.76 -15.94
CA VAL A 66 16.64 -3.11 -16.97
C VAL A 66 17.18 -4.48 -16.61
N SER A 67 17.13 -5.44 -17.55
CA SER A 67 17.73 -6.75 -17.32
C SER A 67 19.23 -6.56 -17.05
N PRO A 68 19.80 -7.27 -16.05
CA PRO A 68 21.24 -7.29 -15.88
C PRO A 68 21.98 -7.70 -17.16
N MET A 69 21.35 -8.53 -18.01
CA MET A 69 21.87 -8.89 -19.33
C MET A 69 21.88 -7.71 -20.30
N ASP A 70 20.84 -6.87 -20.30
CA ASP A 70 20.76 -5.69 -21.18
C ASP A 70 21.84 -4.66 -20.83
N SER A 71 22.19 -4.55 -19.54
CA SER A 71 23.31 -3.70 -19.07
C SER A 71 24.69 -4.27 -19.42
N LEU A 72 24.81 -5.57 -19.63
CA LEU A 72 26.08 -6.24 -19.97
C LEU A 72 26.31 -6.30 -21.48
N LEU A 73 25.24 -6.32 -22.28
CA LEU A 73 25.30 -6.46 -23.74
C LEU A 73 25.44 -5.13 -24.49
N GLY A 74 25.49 -3.99 -23.78
CA GLY A 74 25.88 -2.68 -24.33
C GLY A 74 25.27 -2.35 -25.69
N SER A 75 24.01 -1.90 -25.70
CA SER A 75 23.40 -1.30 -26.90
C SER A 75 24.04 0.06 -27.22
#